data_AF-A0A9E3VXK3-F1
#
_entry.id   AF-A0A9E3VXK3-F1
#
_cell.length_a   1.000
_cell.length_b   1.000
_cell.length_c   1.000
_cell.angle_alpha   90.00
_cell.angle_beta   90.00
_cell.angle_gamma   90.00
#
_symmetry.space_group_name_H-M   'P 1'
#
loop_
_entity.id
_entity.type
_entity.pdbx_description
1 polymer ?
#
loop_
_entity_poly.entity_id
_entity_poly.type
_entity_poly.pdbx_seq_one_letter_code
_entity_poly.pdbx_strand_id
1 'polypeptide(L)'
;AITGLVIVLLVTMFLSDMMNNAATAAVMCPIAISTANHLGVNADAFLMAVAVGASCAFLTPIGHQNNTLILGPGGFRFGDYWRLGLTLEVIVVAVSVPMILWVWPLG
;
A
#
# COMPACT_ATOMS: atom_id res chain seq x y z
N ALA A 1 -17.98 0.63 -4.34
CA ALA A 1 -16.89 -0.35 -4.50
C ALA A 1 -15.52 0.31 -4.67
N ILE A 2 -15.33 1.23 -5.64
CA ILE A 2 -14.05 1.94 -5.87
C ILE A 2 -13.52 2.63 -4.60
N THR A 3 -14.38 3.35 -3.86
CA THR A 3 -13.98 3.98 -2.58
C THR A 3 -13.43 2.97 -1.58
N GLY A 4 -14.03 1.77 -1.49
CA GLY A 4 -13.54 0.70 -0.62
C GLY A 4 -12.17 0.19 -1.04
N LEU A 5 -11.93 0.06 -2.36
CA LEU A 5 -10.63 -0.32 -2.91
C LEU A 5 -9.54 0.72 -2.59
N VAL A 6 -9.86 2.01 -2.74
CA VAL A 6 -8.94 3.10 -2.38
C VAL A 6 -8.63 3.10 -0.89
N ILE A 7 -9.64 2.91 -0.03
CA ILE A 7 -9.44 2.84 1.43
C ILE A 7 -8.55 1.65 1.78
N VAL A 8 -8.80 0.47 1.22
CA VAL A 8 -7.98 -0.72 1.45
C VAL A 8 -6.54 -0.47 1.02
N LEU A 9 -6.32 0.13 -0.16
CA LEU A 9 -4.98 0.51 -0.62
C LEU A 9 -4.26 1.43 0.38
N LEU A 10 -4.89 2.55 0.74
CA LEU A 10 -4.30 3.56 1.64
C LEU A 10 -4.00 3.00 3.04
N VAL A 11 -4.94 2.24 3.61
CA VAL A 11 -4.73 1.61 4.92
C VAL A 11 -3.59 0.59 4.85
N THR A 12 -3.51 -0.18 3.77
CA THR A 12 -2.41 -1.14 3.59
C THR A 12 -1.06 -0.44 3.46
N MET A 13 -0.97 0.66 2.70
CA MET A 13 0.25 1.46 2.57
C MET A 13 0.71 1.97 3.94
N PHE A 14 -0.20 2.60 4.68
CA PHE A 14 0.08 3.12 6.02
C PHE A 14 0.54 2.02 7.00
N LEU A 15 -0.11 0.85 6.99
CA LEU A 15 0.31 -0.29 7.82
C LEU A 15 1.68 -0.83 7.40
N SER A 16 2.00 -0.80 6.10
CA SER A 16 3.30 -1.19 5.57
C SER A 16 4.44 -0.27 5.99
N ASP A 17 4.14 0.97 6.37
CA ASP A 17 5.14 1.87 6.96
C ASP A 17 5.40 1.59 8.44
N MET A 18 4.49 0.87 9.11
CA MET A 18 4.63 0.50 10.53
C MET A 18 5.16 -0.93 10.72
N MET A 19 4.92 -1.81 9.75
CA MET A 19 5.22 -3.24 9.81
C MET A 19 6.00 -3.68 8.57
N ASN A 20 6.50 -4.93 8.53
CA ASN A 20 7.06 -5.46 7.29
C ASN A 20 5.94 -5.84 6.29
N ASN A 21 6.25 -5.75 4.99
CA ASN A 21 5.32 -5.99 3.88
C ASN A 21 4.54 -7.31 4.01
N ALA A 22 5.20 -8.40 4.41
CA ALA A 22 4.59 -9.72 4.52
C ALA A 22 3.56 -9.80 5.65
N ALA A 23 3.87 -9.19 6.81
CA ALA A 23 2.95 -9.12 7.94
C ALA A 23 1.75 -8.23 7.61
N THR A 24 1.96 -7.10 6.94
CA THR A 24 0.87 -6.24 6.46
C THR A 24 -0.07 -6.96 5.51
N ALA A 25 0.48 -7.67 4.51
CA ALA A 25 -0.33 -8.45 3.57
C ALA A 25 -1.12 -9.57 4.27
N ALA A 26 -0.50 -10.28 5.22
CA ALA A 26 -1.17 -11.35 5.97
C ALA A 26 -2.37 -10.85 6.78
N VAL A 27 -2.30 -9.62 7.32
CA VAL A 27 -3.39 -8.97 8.06
C VAL A 27 -4.46 -8.41 7.12
N MET A 28 -4.06 -7.76 6.03
CA MET A 28 -4.98 -7.04 5.16
C MET A 28 -5.71 -7.93 4.16
N CYS A 29 -5.12 -9.05 3.70
CA CYS A 29 -5.77 -10.00 2.79
C CYS A 29 -7.16 -10.48 3.27
N PRO A 30 -7.35 -11.00 4.49
CA PRO A 30 -8.67 -11.45 4.94
C PRO A 30 -9.68 -10.30 5.02
N ILE A 31 -9.24 -9.09 5.41
CA ILE A 31 -10.09 -7.89 5.47
C ILE A 31 -10.54 -7.49 4.07
N ALA A 32 -9.62 -7.50 3.09
CA ALA A 32 -9.88 -7.18 1.70
C ALA A 32 -10.88 -8.16 1.06
N ILE A 33 -10.72 -9.47 1.29
CA ILE A 33 -11.65 -10.51 0.82
C ILE A 33 -13.04 -10.31 1.44
N SER A 34 -13.12 -10.10 2.75
CA SER A 34 -14.40 -9.86 3.43
C SER A 34 -15.10 -8.61 2.91
N THR A 35 -14.34 -7.53 2.65
CA THR A 35 -14.87 -6.28 2.12
C THR A 35 -15.40 -6.45 0.69
N ALA A 36 -14.65 -7.15 -0.17
CA ALA A 36 -15.09 -7.44 -1.53
C ALA A 36 -16.37 -8.28 -1.55
N ASN A 37 -16.45 -9.31 -0.70
CA ASN A 37 -17.63 -10.16 -0.55
C ASN A 37 -18.86 -9.36 -0.07
N HIS A 38 -18.70 -8.49 0.92
CA HIS A 38 -19.80 -7.61 1.38
C HIS A 38 -20.27 -6.63 0.31
N LEU A 39 -19.36 -6.17 -0.55
CA LEU A 39 -19.68 -5.26 -1.65
C LEU A 39 -20.18 -5.99 -2.90
N GLY A 40 -20.13 -7.33 -2.93
CA GLY A 40 -20.52 -8.14 -4.09
C GLY A 40 -19.66 -7.92 -5.32
N VAL A 41 -18.36 -7.64 -5.13
CA VAL A 41 -17.40 -7.32 -6.21
C VAL A 41 -16.24 -8.31 -6.25
N ASN A 42 -15.48 -8.30 -7.34
CA ASN A 42 -14.33 -9.16 -7.51
C ASN A 42 -13.28 -8.97 -6.39
N ALA A 43 -12.99 -10.04 -5.64
CA ALA A 43 -12.01 -10.05 -4.56
C ALA A 43 -10.57 -9.86 -5.06
N ASP A 44 -10.25 -10.23 -6.29
CA ASP A 44 -8.92 -10.10 -6.87
C ASP A 44 -8.49 -8.62 -6.95
N ALA A 45 -9.42 -7.72 -7.27
CA ALA A 45 -9.15 -6.28 -7.30
C ALA A 45 -8.72 -5.75 -5.92
N PHE A 46 -9.36 -6.25 -4.86
CA PHE A 46 -9.06 -5.88 -3.47
C PHE A 46 -7.75 -6.52 -2.98
N LEU A 47 -7.50 -7.76 -3.36
CA LEU A 47 -6.23 -8.44 -3.08
C LEU A 47 -5.05 -7.77 -3.77
N MET A 48 -5.23 -7.29 -5.01
CA MET A 48 -4.21 -6.52 -5.71
C MET A 48 -3.98 -5.15 -5.06
N ALA A 49 -5.02 -4.49 -4.57
CA ALA A 49 -4.86 -3.28 -3.77
C ALA A 49 -4.03 -3.53 -2.50
N VAL A 50 -4.22 -4.67 -1.83
CA VAL A 50 -3.37 -5.08 -0.70
C VAL A 50 -1.93 -5.37 -1.15
N ALA A 51 -1.74 -6.13 -2.23
CA ALA A 51 -0.41 -6.48 -2.72
C ALA A 51 0.42 -5.23 -3.09
N VAL A 52 -0.21 -4.27 -3.78
CA VAL A 52 0.43 -3.00 -4.12
C VAL A 52 0.69 -2.17 -2.87
N GLY A 53 -0.31 -2.00 -2.00
CA GLY A 53 -0.19 -1.19 -0.80
C GLY A 53 0.89 -1.71 0.16
N ALA A 54 0.93 -3.03 0.37
CA ALA A 54 1.94 -3.69 1.21
C ALA A 54 3.35 -3.64 0.62
N SER A 55 3.51 -3.25 -0.65
CA SER A 55 4.83 -3.07 -1.28
C SER A 55 5.34 -1.63 -1.15
N CYS A 56 4.51 -0.71 -0.64
CA CYS A 56 4.78 0.73 -0.63
C CYS A 56 5.11 1.23 0.78
N ALA A 57 6.24 0.80 1.33
CA ALA A 57 6.77 1.28 2.60
C ALA A 57 7.75 2.44 2.36
N PHE A 58 7.23 3.65 2.17
CA PHE A 58 8.01 4.82 1.76
C PHE A 58 8.05 5.97 2.77
N LEU A 59 7.11 6.02 3.73
CA LEU A 59 7.00 7.14 4.68
C LEU A 59 7.98 7.01 5.84
N THR A 60 8.41 5.79 6.19
CA THR A 60 9.38 5.56 7.26
C THR A 60 10.62 4.82 6.78
N PRO A 61 11.79 5.11 7.37
CA PRO A 61 12.97 4.32 7.11
C PRO A 61 12.87 2.91 7.71
N ILE A 62 11.94 2.67 8.64
CA ILE A 62 11.75 1.41 9.36
C ILE A 62 11.02 0.37 8.50
N GLY A 63 10.20 0.80 7.54
CA GLY A 63 9.36 -0.07 6.74
C GLY A 63 10.12 -1.08 5.86
N HIS A 64 11.38 -0.80 5.51
CA HIS A 64 12.22 -1.75 4.76
C HIS A 64 13.69 -1.71 5.19
N GLN A 65 14.32 -2.88 5.39
CA GLN A 65 15.75 -3.00 5.74
C GLN A 65 16.67 -2.17 4.83
N ASN A 66 16.32 -2.02 3.54
CA ASN A 66 17.10 -1.25 2.58
C ASN A 66 17.04 0.27 2.85
N ASN A 67 15.90 0.81 3.28
CA ASN A 67 15.76 2.25 3.61
C ASN A 67 16.56 2.61 4.88
N THR A 68 16.67 1.69 5.85
CA THR A 68 17.51 1.86 7.04
C THR A 68 19.00 1.87 6.73
N LEU A 69 19.44 1.08 5.73
CA LEU A 69 20.86 0.95 5.37
C LEU A 69 21.46 2.24 4.79
N ILE A 70 20.65 3.10 4.18
CA ILE A 70 21.07 4.34 3.53
C ILE A 70 21.05 5.57 4.45
N LEU A 71 20.37 5.48 5.61
CA LEU A 71 20.25 6.58 6.58
C LEU A 71 21.62 7.06 7.10
N GLY A 72 22.55 6.14 7.33
CA GLY A 72 23.89 6.47 7.85
C GLY A 72 24.86 6.99 6.77
N PRO A 73 25.15 6.22 5.71
CA PRO A 73 26.11 6.61 4.69
C PRO A 73 25.58 7.65 3.68
N GLY A 74 24.25 7.72 3.49
CA GLY A 74 23.60 8.58 2.50
C GLY A 74 23.24 9.98 2.99
N GLY A 75 23.41 10.28 4.28
CA GLY A 75 23.17 11.61 4.84
C GLY A 75 21.70 12.04 4.94
N PHE A 76 20.74 11.12 4.73
CA PHE A 76 19.31 11.41 4.85
C PHE A 76 18.89 11.60 6.32
N ARG A 77 18.00 12.55 6.57
CA ARG A 77 17.35 12.71 7.89
C ARG A 77 15.97 12.07 7.86
N PHE A 78 15.48 11.63 9.03
CA PHE A 78 14.16 11.03 9.20
C PHE A 78 13.02 11.89 8.60
N GLY A 79 13.13 13.22 8.68
CA GLY A 79 12.16 14.16 8.12
C GLY A 79 12.13 14.25 6.59
N ASP A 80 13.20 13.85 5.89
CA ASP A 80 13.25 13.89 4.43
C ASP A 80 12.41 12.77 3.80
N TYR A 81 12.31 11.63 4.49
CA TYR A 81 11.52 10.47 4.06
C TYR A 81 10.01 10.76 4.02
N TRP A 82 9.48 11.52 4.98
CA TRP A 82 8.05 11.84 4.99
C TRP A 82 7.62 12.64 3.76
N ARG A 83 8.43 13.62 3.33
CA ARG A 83 8.09 14.51 2.20
C ARG A 83 8.19 13.78 0.85
N LEU A 84 9.23 12.96 0.69
CA LEU A 84 9.42 12.13 -0.50
C LEU A 84 8.42 10.97 -0.55
N GLY A 85 8.23 10.29 0.58
CA GLY A 85 7.31 9.17 0.75
C GLY A 85 5.89 9.56 0.40
N LEU A 86 5.37 10.64 0.96
CA LEU A 86 3.99 11.09 0.69
C LEU A 86 3.79 11.45 -0.79
N THR A 87 4.80 12.04 -1.44
CA THR A 87 4.75 12.31 -2.90
C THR A 87 4.70 11.01 -3.70
N LEU A 88 5.51 10.02 -3.34
CA LEU A 88 5.51 8.69 -3.96
C LEU A 88 4.19 7.95 -3.74
N GLU A 89 3.62 8.01 -2.53
CA GLU A 89 2.33 7.40 -2.23
C GLU A 89 1.20 7.97 -3.09
N VAL A 90 1.16 9.28 -3.28
CA VAL A 90 0.17 9.93 -4.15
C VAL A 90 0.30 9.42 -5.59
N ILE A 91 1.53 9.28 -6.10
CA ILE A 91 1.78 8.73 -7.44
C ILE A 91 1.31 7.26 -7.52
N VAL A 92 1.63 6.46 -6.50
CA VAL A 92 1.17 5.06 -6.43
C VAL A 92 -0.34 5.00 -6.48
N VAL A 93 -1.05 5.76 -5.65
CA VAL A 93 -2.52 5.74 -5.64
C VAL A 93 -3.08 6.19 -6.99
N ALA A 94 -2.52 7.25 -7.58
CA ALA A 94 -2.96 7.78 -8.86
C ALA A 94 -2.78 6.80 -10.03
N VAL A 95 -1.75 5.95 -10.00
CA VAL A 95 -1.47 4.96 -11.06
C VAL A 95 -2.14 3.62 -10.79
N SER A 96 -2.09 3.15 -9.54
CA SER A 96 -2.52 1.81 -9.15
C SER A 96 -4.04 1.67 -9.22
N VAL A 97 -4.79 2.68 -8.80
CA VAL A 97 -6.26 2.60 -8.79
C VAL A 97 -6.82 2.44 -10.21
N PRO A 98 -6.44 3.26 -11.22
CA PRO A 98 -6.86 3.02 -12.60
C PRO A 98 -6.41 1.67 -13.15
N MET A 99 -5.16 1.27 -12.90
CA MET A 99 -4.61 0.01 -13.41
C MET A 99 -5.33 -1.20 -12.83
N ILE A 100 -5.61 -1.21 -11.52
CA ILE A 100 -6.34 -2.30 -10.87
C ILE A 100 -7.75 -2.39 -11.43
N LEU A 101 -8.45 -1.27 -11.62
CA LEU A 101 -9.79 -1.26 -12.19
C LEU A 101 -9.82 -1.70 -13.66
N TRP A 102 -8.73 -1.47 -14.39
CA TRP A 102 -8.61 -1.88 -15.79
C TRP A 102 -8.31 -3.37 -15.95
N VAL A 103 -7.43 -3.93 -15.11
CA VAL A 103 -7.04 -5.35 -15.17
C VAL A 103 -8.01 -6.25 -14.41
N TRP A 104 -8.49 -5.81 -13.24
CA TRP A 104 -9.49 -6.49 -12.41
C TRP A 104 -10.73 -5.60 -12.23
N PRO A 105 -11.60 -5.54 -13.25
CA PRO A 105 -12.86 -4.82 -13.13
C PRO A 105 -13.69 -5.37 -11.96
N LEU A 106 -14.43 -4.48 -11.31
CA LEU A 106 -15.19 -4.77 -10.08
C LEU A 106 -16.51 -5.51 -10.33
N GLY A 107 -16.88 -5.74 -11.60
CA GLY A 107 -18.14 -6.36 -12.02
C GLY A 107 -17.98 -7.80 -12.49
#